data_AF-A0A354FBY1-F1
#
_entry.id   AF-A0A354FBY1-F1
#
_cell.length_a   1.000
_cell.length_b   1.000
_cell.length_c   1.000
_cell.angle_alpha   90.00
_cell.angle_beta   90.00
_cell.angle_gamma   90.00
#
_symmetry.space_group_name_H-M   'P 1'
#
loop_
_entity.id
_entity.type
_entity.pdbx_description
1 polymer ?
#
loop_
_entity_poly.entity_id
_entity_poly.type
_entity_poly.pdbx_seq_one_letter_code
_entity_poly.pdbx_strand_id
1 'polypeptide(L)'
;VRESVFHKFSPQGVSGVVIISESHLTIHTWPELGYAAVDVFTCGDKINPWDACKHLSEILQAEHVTATEMRRGIMAPCPKTAVSQ
;
A
#
# COMPACT_ATOMS: atom_id res chain seq x y z
N VAL A 1 -2.84 4.83 12.85
CA VAL A 1 -1.82 3.76 12.73
C VAL A 1 -2.04 2.78 13.87
N ARG A 2 -2.06 1.48 13.60
CA ARG A 2 -2.21 0.44 14.64
C ARG A 2 -0.85 -0.08 15.09
N GLU A 3 0.02 -0.40 14.14
CA GLU A 3 1.36 -0.92 14.40
C GLU A 3 2.32 -0.47 13.29
N SER A 4 3.60 -0.37 13.60
CA SER A 4 4.64 -0.22 12.59
C SER A 4 5.91 -0.97 13.01
N VAL A 5 6.55 -1.60 12.02
CA VAL A 5 7.82 -2.32 12.20
C VAL A 5 8.75 -1.93 11.07
N PHE A 6 9.98 -1.59 11.41
CA PHE A 6 11.03 -1.26 10.46
C PHE A 6 12.28 -2.05 10.76
N HIS A 7 12.91 -2.57 9.70
CA HIS A 7 14.18 -3.26 9.77
C HIS A 7 15.17 -2.59 8.82
N LYS A 8 16.29 -2.13 9.37
CA LYS A 8 17.41 -1.60 8.60
C LYS A 8 18.42 -2.73 8.36
N PHE A 9 18.78 -2.95 7.10
CA PHE A 9 19.78 -3.93 6.72
C PHE A 9 21.19 -3.34 6.77
N SER A 10 22.18 -4.22 6.90
CA SER A 10 23.60 -3.90 6.76
C SER A 10 24.10 -4.51 5.44
N PRO A 11 24.83 -3.75 4.60
CA PRO A 11 25.36 -2.41 4.84
C PRO A 11 24.33 -1.27 4.69
N GLN A 12 23.24 -1.49 3.95
CA GLN A 12 22.23 -0.47 3.66
C GLN A 12 20.89 -1.11 3.28
N GLY A 13 19.86 -0.28 3.09
CA GLY A 13 18.50 -0.71 2.78
C GLY A 13 17.59 -0.79 4.00
N VAL A 14 16.29 -0.65 3.77
CA VAL A 14 15.25 -0.67 4.80
C VAL A 14 14.04 -1.44 4.29
N SER A 15 13.44 -2.26 5.16
CA SER A 15 12.08 -2.77 4.98
C SER A 15 11.19 -2.23 6.09
N GLY A 16 10.00 -1.76 5.75
CA GLY A 16 9.05 -1.18 6.69
C GLY A 16 7.63 -1.61 6.38
N VAL A 17 6.85 -1.82 7.43
CA VAL A 17 5.40 -2.05 7.34
C VAL A 17 4.69 -1.17 8.35
N VAL A 18 3.59 -0.56 7.90
CA VAL A 18 2.65 0.19 8.73
C VAL A 18 1.29 -0.46 8.60
N ILE A 19 0.79 -1.02 9.71
CA ILE A 19 -0.53 -1.61 9.77
C ILE A 19 -1.55 -0.52 10.10
N ILE A 20 -2.57 -0.41 9.24
CA ILE A 20 -3.74 0.45 9.43
C ILE A 20 -4.97 -0.42 9.65
N SER A 21 -6.16 0.18 9.80
CA SER A 21 -7.37 -0.49 10.34
C SER A 21 -7.59 -1.92 9.83
N GLU A 22 -7.65 -2.10 8.51
CA GLU A 22 -7.91 -3.40 7.85
C GLU A 22 -6.99 -3.64 6.63
N SER A 23 -5.85 -2.94 6.59
CA SER A 23 -4.93 -2.93 5.45
C SER A 23 -3.54 -2.47 5.90
N HIS A 24 -2.63 -2.16 4.96
CA HIS A 24 -1.23 -1.87 5.28
C HIS A 24 -0.56 -1.01 4.21
N LEU A 25 0.53 -0.36 4.63
CA LEU A 25 1.51 0.22 3.73
C LEU A 25 2.85 -0.49 3.97
N THR A 26 3.53 -0.89 2.89
CA THR A 26 4.86 -1.53 2.95
C THR A 26 5.84 -0.80 2.05
N ILE A 27 7.11 -0.80 2.46
CA ILE A 27 8.21 -0.28 1.67
C ILE A 27 9.44 -1.17 1.82
N HIS A 28 10.13 -1.39 0.71
CA HIS A 28 11.41 -2.09 0.64
C HIS A 28 12.37 -1.25 -0.23
N THR A 29 13.57 -0.97 0.27
CA THR A 29 14.53 -0.11 -0.43
C THR A 29 15.85 -0.81 -0.74
N TRP A 30 16.38 -0.51 -1.93
CA TRP A 30 17.70 -0.93 -2.42
C TRP A 30 18.49 0.31 -2.84
N PRO A 31 19.15 1.00 -1.89
CA PRO A 31 19.82 2.27 -2.17
C PRO A 31 20.92 2.16 -3.24
N GLU A 32 21.56 0.99 -3.38
CA GLU A 32 22.59 0.70 -4.38
C GLU A 32 22.06 0.73 -5.82
N LEU A 33 20.74 0.57 -5.97
CA LEU A 33 20.03 0.68 -7.25
C LEU A 33 19.24 1.98 -7.37
N GLY A 34 19.21 2.82 -6.33
CA GLY A 34 18.30 3.96 -6.25
C GLY A 34 16.82 3.57 -6.32
N TYR A 35 16.48 2.36 -5.83
CA TYR A 35 15.16 1.75 -6.02
C TYR A 35 14.38 1.58 -4.71
N ALA A 36 13.07 1.76 -4.78
CA ALA A 36 12.13 1.39 -3.72
C ALA A 36 10.90 0.70 -4.31
N ALA A 37 10.50 -0.41 -3.69
CA ALA A 37 9.21 -1.04 -3.91
C ALA A 37 8.25 -0.63 -2.78
N VAL A 38 7.04 -0.22 -3.14
CA VAL A 38 6.04 0.27 -2.19
C VAL A 38 4.69 -0.37 -2.50
N ASP A 39 4.00 -0.86 -1.48
CA ASP A 39 2.58 -1.19 -1.57
C ASP A 39 1.76 -0.25 -0.70
N VAL A 40 0.73 0.36 -1.30
CA VAL A 40 -0.26 1.16 -0.60
C VAL A 40 -1.59 0.44 -0.67
N PHE A 41 -1.94 -0.26 0.40
CA PHE A 41 -3.24 -0.91 0.52
C PHE A 41 -4.09 -0.16 1.55
N THR A 42 -5.23 0.34 1.11
CA THR A 42 -6.20 1.06 1.95
C THR A 42 -7.58 0.44 1.80
N CYS A 43 -8.46 0.66 2.79
CA CYS A 43 -9.84 0.18 2.77
C CYS A 43 -10.81 1.36 2.91
N GLY A 44 -11.95 1.28 2.21
CA GLY A 44 -13.00 2.30 2.21
C GLY A 44 -12.73 3.46 1.26
N ASP A 45 -13.76 4.28 1.02
CA ASP A 45 -13.75 5.31 -0.03
C ASP A 45 -13.18 6.66 0.41
N LYS A 46 -12.78 6.77 1.69
CA LYS A 46 -12.31 8.03 2.28
C LYS A 46 -10.83 8.30 2.06
N ILE A 47 -10.06 7.28 1.69
CA ILE A 47 -8.61 7.35 1.56
C ILE A 47 -8.26 7.06 0.10
N ASN A 48 -7.61 8.00 -0.57
CA ASN A 48 -7.09 7.80 -1.91
C ASN A 48 -5.65 7.24 -1.81
N PRO A 49 -5.37 6.00 -2.25
CA PRO A 49 -4.03 5.42 -2.17
C PRO A 49 -2.99 6.21 -2.99
N TRP A 50 -3.42 6.94 -4.01
CA TRP A 50 -2.54 7.77 -4.85
C TRP A 50 -1.94 8.95 -4.08
N ASP A 51 -2.58 9.44 -3.03
CA ASP A 51 -2.03 10.52 -2.20
C ASP A 51 -0.76 10.06 -1.48
N ALA A 52 -0.76 8.82 -0.97
CA ALA A 52 0.42 8.21 -0.36
C ALA A 52 1.51 7.93 -1.39
N CYS A 53 1.14 7.41 -2.57
CA CYS A 53 2.08 7.19 -3.67
C CYS A 53 2.78 8.49 -4.09
N LYS A 54 2.03 9.58 -4.27
CA LYS A 54 2.56 10.90 -4.61
C LYS A 54 3.50 11.41 -3.52
N HIS A 55 3.07 11.35 -2.27
CA HIS A 55 3.87 11.82 -1.14
C HIS A 55 5.20 11.06 -1.01
N LEU A 56 5.18 9.74 -1.19
CA LEU A 56 6.39 8.91 -1.18
C LEU A 56 7.32 9.24 -2.36
N SER A 57 6.74 9.47 -3.55
CA SER A 57 7.53 9.84 -4.74
C SER A 57 8.27 11.16 -4.54
N GLU A 58 7.62 12.15 -3.92
CA GLU A 58 8.21 13.46 -3.61
C GLU A 58 9.33 13.37 -2.56
N ILE A 59 9.09 12.65 -1.45
CA ILE A 59 10.08 12.51 -0.36
C ILE A 59 11.28 11.68 -0.78
N LEU A 60 11.06 10.60 -1.55
CA LEU A 60 12.14 9.76 -2.06
C LEU A 60 12.85 10.38 -3.27
N GLN A 61 12.38 11.54 -3.74
CA GLN A 61 12.90 12.23 -4.93
C GLN A 61 12.95 11.31 -6.15
N ALA A 62 11.91 10.48 -6.33
CA ALA A 62 11.86 9.51 -7.40
C ALA A 62 11.72 10.21 -8.76
N GLU A 63 12.69 10.01 -9.65
CA GLU A 63 12.63 10.52 -11.02
C GLU A 63 11.60 9.75 -11.87
N HIS A 64 11.41 8.47 -11.57
CA HIS A 64 10.50 7.57 -12.28
C HIS A 64 9.65 6.78 -11.31
N VAL A 65 8.33 6.77 -11.55
CA VAL A 65 7.35 6.03 -10.75
C VAL A 65 6.52 5.17 -11.69
N THR A 66 6.50 3.86 -11.44
CA THR A 66 5.59 2.93 -12.10
C THR A 66 4.63 2.39 -11.04
N ALA A 67 3.34 2.60 -11.23
CA ALA A 67 2.31 2.20 -10.27
C ALA A 67 1.14 1.52 -10.99
N THR A 68 0.53 0.54 -10.33
CA THR A 68 -0.68 -0.13 -10.81
C THR A 68 -1.65 -0.24 -9.64
N GLU A 69 -2.91 0.10 -9.89
CA GLU A 69 -3.96 -0.01 -8.88
C GLU A 69 -4.76 -1.30 -9.09
N MET A 70 -5.00 -2.04 -8.02
CA MET A 70 -5.86 -3.22 -8.01
C MET A 70 -6.95 -3.07 -6.96
N ARG A 71 -8.21 -3.09 -7.39
CA ARG A 71 -9.35 -3.15 -6.48
C ARG A 71 -9.45 -4.55 -5.85
N ARG A 72 -9.60 -4.58 -4.53
CA ARG A 72 -9.70 -5.82 -3.73
C ARG A 72 -11.12 -5.99 -3.19
N GLY A 73 -11.54 -7.23 -2.96
CA GLY A 73 -12.83 -7.52 -2.34
C GLY A 73 -14.05 -7.29 -3.23
N ILE A 74 -13.92 -7.43 -4.55
CA ILE A 74 -15.06 -7.32 -5.48
C ILE A 74 -15.99 -8.53 -5.28
N MET A 75 -17.05 -8.34 -4.50
CA MET A 75 -18.10 -9.34 -4.33
C MET A 75 -19.08 -9.23 -5.51
N ALA A 76 -19.32 -10.35 -6.20
CA ALA A 76 -20.46 -10.44 -7.11
C ALA A 76 -21.76 -10.23 -6.32
N PRO A 77 -22.80 -9.61 -6.90
CA PRO A 77 -24.09 -9.52 -6.22
C PRO A 77 -24.56 -10.94 -5.89
N CYS A 78 -24.70 -11.24 -4.60
CA CYS A 78 -25.37 -12.45 -4.16
C CYS A 78 -26.82 -12.37 -4.68
N PRO A 79 -27.31 -13.35 -5.47
CA PRO A 79 -28.72 -13.41 -5.80
C PRO A 79 -29.48 -13.52 -4.49
N LYS A 80 -30.15 -12.43 -4.08
CA LYS A 80 -31.11 -12.51 -2.99
C LYS A 80 -32.26 -13.36 -3.51
N THR A 81 -32.23 -14.66 -3.24
CA THR A 81 -33.43 -15.47 -3.39
C THR A 81 -34.46 -14.87 -2.45
N ALA A 82 -35.42 -14.14 -3.02
CA ALA A 82 -36.58 -13.66 -2.28
C ALA A 82 -37.30 -14.91 -1.75
N VAL A 83 -37.12 -15.20 -0.47
CA VAL A 83 -38.01 -16.11 0.23
C VAL A 83 -39.24 -15.28 0.56
N SER A 84 -40.25 -15.39 -0.30
CA SER A 84 -41.60 -14.94 -0.01
C SER A 84 -42.09 -15.74 1.20
N GLN A 85 -42.37 -15.05 2.31
CA GLN A 85 -43.31 -15.55 3.32
C GLN A 85 -44.72 -15.21 2.89
#